data_AF-W4LCZ0-F1
#
_entry.id   AF-W4LCZ0-F1
#
_cell.length_a   1.000
_cell.length_b   1.000
_cell.length_c   1.000
_cell.angle_alpha   90.00
_cell.angle_beta   90.00
_cell.angle_gamma   90.00
#
_symmetry.space_group_name_H-M   'P 1'
#
loop_
_entity.id
_entity.type
_entity.pdbx_description
1 polymer ?
#
loop_
_entity_poly.entity_id
_entity_poly.type
_entity_poly.pdbx_seq_one_letter_code
_entity_poly.pdbx_strand_id
1 'polypeptide(L)'
;MSALHMKYGLYGFLFLIGLACLVFAGYQQHYSELITIGHRAVAEQRFDSQDYEQASQFWLARQDRLTFNRGVLAYKAQNLPRAAQYFRQVSQDTTSSTLRVQALHNLGMVMVALKEAEGAAHMFKEALRLNPEDMRSKFHLERLYHFVMQSQGQLSEASLQQAPGTAKKQGQQPGRDGQGRGNADKGI
;
A
#
# COMPACT_ATOMS: atom_id res chain seq x y z
N MET A 1 -9.03 -49.57 -43.17
CA MET A 1 -10.02 -48.62 -42.61
C MET A 1 -9.55 -47.85 -41.37
N SER A 2 -8.52 -48.27 -40.62
CA SER A 2 -8.08 -47.54 -39.39
C SER A 2 -7.44 -46.18 -39.62
N ALA A 3 -6.64 -46.00 -40.69
CA ALA A 3 -5.93 -44.75 -40.94
C ALA A 3 -6.85 -43.56 -41.29
N LEU A 4 -8.03 -43.84 -41.86
CA LEU A 4 -9.00 -42.81 -42.22
C LEU A 4 -9.73 -42.29 -40.97
N HIS A 5 -10.18 -43.21 -40.10
CA HIS A 5 -10.78 -42.86 -38.80
C HIS A 5 -9.82 -42.09 -37.90
N MET A 6 -8.52 -42.44 -37.90
CA MET A 6 -7.51 -41.74 -37.13
C MET A 6 -7.28 -40.30 -37.61
N LYS A 7 -7.36 -40.04 -38.92
CA LYS A 7 -7.27 -38.69 -39.50
C LYS A 7 -8.49 -37.83 -39.12
N TYR A 8 -9.70 -38.37 -39.22
CA TYR A 8 -10.91 -37.64 -38.82
C TYR A 8 -10.96 -37.36 -37.31
N GLY A 9 -10.46 -38.28 -36.47
CA GLY A 9 -10.27 -38.05 -35.04
C GLY A 9 -9.32 -36.90 -34.74
N LEU A 10 -8.19 -36.83 -35.46
CA LEU A 10 -7.21 -35.74 -35.31
C LEU A 10 -7.81 -34.38 -35.74
N TYR A 11 -8.52 -34.32 -36.87
CA TYR A 11 -9.18 -33.09 -37.33
C TYR A 11 -10.27 -32.62 -36.34
N GLY A 12 -11.04 -33.56 -35.78
CA GLY A 12 -12.03 -33.24 -34.74
C GLY A 12 -11.38 -32.66 -33.48
N PHE A 13 -10.26 -33.23 -33.03
CA PHE A 13 -9.52 -32.74 -31.86
C PHE A 13 -8.93 -31.34 -32.08
N LEU A 14 -8.32 -31.08 -33.24
CA LEU A 14 -7.78 -29.76 -33.59
C LEU A 14 -8.89 -28.71 -33.69
N PHE A 15 -10.07 -29.07 -34.21
CA PHE A 15 -11.23 -28.19 -34.26
C PHE A 15 -11.73 -27.81 -32.86
N LEU A 16 -11.77 -28.77 -31.93
CA LEU A 16 -12.15 -28.51 -30.53
C LEU A 16 -11.16 -27.60 -29.81
N ILE A 17 -9.85 -27.78 -30.05
CA ILE A 17 -8.82 -26.86 -29.52
C ILE A 17 -9.02 -25.45 -30.08
N GLY A 18 -9.30 -25.32 -31.38
CA GLY A 18 -9.58 -24.03 -32.01
C GLY A 18 -10.78 -23.31 -31.37
N LEU A 19 -11.87 -24.04 -31.13
CA LEU A 19 -13.04 -23.51 -30.41
C LEU A 19 -12.71 -23.08 -28.97
N ALA A 20 -11.93 -23.88 -28.24
CA ALA A 20 -11.50 -23.55 -26.88
C ALA A 20 -10.63 -22.28 -26.86
N CYS A 21 -9.74 -22.10 -27.83
CA CYS A 21 -8.93 -20.89 -27.98
C CYS A 21 -9.79 -19.65 -28.27
N LEU A 22 -10.83 -19.76 -29.11
CA LEU A 22 -11.75 -18.65 -29.40
C LEU A 22 -12.57 -18.24 -28.16
N VAL A 23 -13.06 -19.23 -27.40
CA VAL A 23 -13.74 -18.96 -26.12
C VAL A 23 -12.79 -18.30 -25.13
N PHE A 24 -11.56 -18.78 -25.01
CA PHE A 24 -10.53 -18.19 -24.15
C PHE A 24 -10.17 -16.75 -24.57
N ALA A 25 -10.02 -16.49 -25.87
CA ALA A 25 -9.75 -15.15 -26.39
C ALA A 25 -10.90 -14.18 -26.11
N GLY A 26 -12.15 -14.61 -26.28
CA GLY A 26 -13.32 -13.82 -25.89
C GLY A 26 -13.36 -13.50 -24.40
N TYR A 27 -12.97 -14.49 -23.56
CA TYR A 27 -12.85 -14.30 -22.12
C TYR A 27 -11.76 -13.27 -21.75
N GLN A 28 -10.60 -13.32 -22.42
CA GLN A 28 -9.49 -12.38 -22.21
C GLN A 28 -9.85 -10.95 -22.62
N GLN A 29 -10.54 -10.78 -23.75
CA GLN A 29 -10.95 -9.46 -24.24
C GLN A 29 -11.94 -8.80 -23.26
N HIS A 30 -12.96 -9.53 -22.82
CA HIS A 30 -13.91 -9.05 -21.81
C HIS A 30 -13.22 -8.70 -20.48
N TYR A 31 -12.24 -9.50 -20.06
CA TYR A 31 -11.46 -9.28 -18.84
C TYR A 31 -10.64 -7.98 -18.88
N SER A 32 -10.03 -7.66 -20.02
CA SER A 32 -9.24 -6.43 -20.18
C SER A 32 -10.08 -5.16 -20.10
N GLU A 33 -11.30 -5.20 -20.65
CA GLU A 33 -12.23 -4.08 -20.64
C GLU A 33 -12.67 -3.73 -19.20
N LEU A 34 -12.97 -4.75 -18.39
CA LEU A 34 -13.35 -4.62 -16.98
C LEU A 34 -12.24 -4.02 -16.11
N ILE A 35 -10.98 -4.43 -16.30
CA ILE A 35 -9.83 -3.83 -15.60
C ILE A 35 -9.69 -2.36 -15.97
N THR A 36 -9.89 -2.04 -17.25
CA THR A 36 -9.76 -0.67 -17.75
C THR A 36 -10.84 0.24 -17.16
N ILE A 37 -12.07 -0.25 -17.03
CA ILE A 37 -13.18 0.45 -16.38
C ILE A 37 -12.88 0.68 -14.89
N GLY A 38 -12.44 -0.35 -14.17
CA GLY A 38 -12.04 -0.23 -12.77
C GLY A 38 -10.89 0.76 -12.56
N HIS A 39 -9.86 0.72 -13.42
CA HIS A 39 -8.74 1.65 -13.39
C HIS A 39 -9.16 3.08 -13.74
N ARG A 40 -10.06 3.26 -14.71
CA ARG A 40 -10.61 4.57 -15.08
C ARG A 40 -11.46 5.16 -13.96
N ALA A 41 -12.33 4.39 -13.33
CA ALA A 41 -13.11 4.84 -12.18
C ALA A 41 -12.21 5.27 -11.01
N VAL A 42 -11.10 4.56 -10.79
CA VAL A 42 -10.06 4.93 -9.81
C VAL A 42 -9.34 6.22 -10.21
N ALA A 43 -8.98 6.39 -11.48
CA ALA A 43 -8.29 7.56 -12.00
C ALA A 43 -9.17 8.82 -12.01
N GLU A 44 -10.45 8.69 -12.37
CA GLU A 44 -11.43 9.78 -12.45
C GLU A 44 -12.02 10.18 -11.09
N GLN A 45 -11.65 9.46 -10.04
CA GLN A 45 -12.22 9.58 -8.72
C GLN A 45 -13.74 9.39 -8.62
N ARG A 46 -14.36 8.78 -9.64
CA ARG A 46 -15.81 8.54 -9.73
C ARG A 46 -16.12 7.13 -9.29
N PHE A 47 -16.27 6.94 -7.99
CA PHE A 47 -16.44 5.62 -7.38
C PHE A 47 -17.88 5.26 -7.01
N ASP A 48 -18.80 6.21 -7.16
CA ASP A 48 -20.23 5.98 -6.98
C ASP A 48 -20.87 5.49 -8.30
N SER A 49 -20.07 5.24 -9.34
CA SER A 49 -20.57 4.78 -10.62
C SER A 49 -20.98 3.31 -10.55
N GLN A 50 -22.10 3.01 -11.20
CA GLN A 50 -22.55 1.63 -11.44
C GLN A 50 -21.44 0.79 -12.10
N ASP A 51 -20.59 1.44 -12.89
CA ASP A 51 -19.41 0.84 -13.54
C ASP A 51 -18.36 0.35 -12.54
N TYR A 52 -18.14 1.08 -11.43
CA TYR A 52 -17.23 0.65 -10.36
C TYR A 52 -17.79 -0.55 -9.60
N GLU A 53 -19.09 -0.51 -9.26
CA GLU A 53 -19.78 -1.63 -8.62
C GLU A 53 -19.79 -2.87 -9.53
N GLN A 54 -20.07 -2.73 -10.83
CA GLN A 54 -20.01 -3.83 -11.80
C GLN A 54 -18.59 -4.37 -11.98
N ALA A 55 -17.58 -3.50 -12.15
CA ALA A 55 -16.18 -3.93 -12.23
C ALA A 55 -15.71 -4.65 -10.95
N SER A 56 -16.27 -4.27 -9.79
CA SER A 56 -16.00 -4.92 -8.50
C SER A 56 -16.69 -6.29 -8.35
N GLN A 57 -17.77 -6.53 -9.10
CA GLN A 57 -18.51 -7.80 -9.11
C GLN A 57 -17.86 -8.86 -9.99
N PHE A 58 -17.07 -8.47 -11.00
CA PHE A 58 -16.33 -9.41 -11.85
C PHE A 58 -15.00 -9.85 -11.21
N TRP A 59 -14.95 -11.13 -10.91
CA TRP A 59 -14.31 -11.68 -9.72
C TRP A 59 -13.03 -12.47 -10.06
N LEU A 60 -11.90 -11.77 -10.09
CA LEU A 60 -10.59 -12.27 -9.64
C LEU A 60 -9.95 -11.34 -8.60
N ALA A 61 -10.63 -10.25 -8.22
CA ALA A 61 -10.20 -9.42 -7.10
C ALA A 61 -10.48 -10.17 -5.80
N ARG A 62 -9.41 -10.63 -5.14
CA ARG A 62 -9.47 -11.23 -3.80
C ARG A 62 -10.30 -10.33 -2.87
N GLN A 63 -11.12 -10.96 -2.01
CA GLN A 63 -12.07 -10.29 -1.10
C GLN A 63 -11.44 -9.15 -0.27
N ASP A 64 -10.17 -9.28 0.08
CA ASP A 64 -9.39 -8.26 0.79
C ASP A 64 -9.24 -6.96 -0.02
N ARG A 65 -9.04 -7.06 -1.33
CA ARG A 65 -8.91 -5.90 -2.23
C ARG A 65 -10.24 -5.18 -2.43
N LEU A 66 -11.34 -5.91 -2.52
CA LEU A 66 -12.69 -5.34 -2.54
C LEU A 66 -13.00 -4.59 -1.24
N THR A 67 -12.63 -5.19 -0.10
CA THR A 67 -12.81 -4.56 1.22
C THR A 67 -11.94 -3.30 1.36
N PHE A 68 -10.70 -3.34 0.86
CA PHE A 68 -9.81 -2.17 0.85
C PHE A 68 -10.40 -1.01 0.05
N ASN A 69 -10.91 -1.33 -1.13
CA ASN A 69 -11.58 -0.41 -2.01
C ASN A 69 -12.79 0.26 -1.34
N ARG A 70 -13.64 -0.51 -0.64
CA ARG A 70 -14.73 0.03 0.19
C ARG A 70 -14.22 0.98 1.28
N GLY A 71 -13.08 0.68 1.89
CA GLY A 71 -12.40 1.59 2.82
C GLY A 71 -12.04 2.92 2.20
N VAL A 72 -11.48 2.91 0.98
CA VAL A 72 -11.16 4.13 0.23
C VAL A 72 -12.41 4.94 -0.07
N LEU A 73 -13.51 4.29 -0.47
CA LEU A 73 -14.77 4.96 -0.77
C LEU A 73 -15.36 5.62 0.49
N ALA A 74 -15.42 4.87 1.58
CA ALA A 74 -15.91 5.37 2.85
C ALA A 74 -15.09 6.57 3.34
N TYR A 75 -13.76 6.56 3.16
CA TYR A 75 -12.90 7.69 3.51
C TYR A 75 -13.22 8.94 2.67
N LYS A 76 -13.39 8.77 1.35
CA LYS A 76 -13.76 9.87 0.44
C LYS A 76 -15.11 10.47 0.77
N ALA A 77 -16.08 9.63 1.12
CA ALA A 77 -17.41 10.03 1.59
C ALA A 77 -17.40 10.62 3.01
N GLN A 78 -16.24 10.84 3.62
CA GLN A 78 -16.08 11.31 5.01
C GLN A 78 -16.74 10.41 6.06
N ASN A 79 -17.08 9.17 5.72
CA ASN A 79 -17.54 8.16 6.66
C ASN A 79 -16.32 7.48 7.30
N LEU A 80 -15.63 8.25 8.14
CA LEU A 80 -14.39 7.83 8.80
C LEU A 80 -14.54 6.54 9.63
N PRO A 81 -15.65 6.31 10.38
CA PRO A 81 -15.82 5.05 11.12
C PRO A 81 -15.88 3.82 10.21
N ARG A 82 -16.62 3.88 9.10
CA ARG A 82 -16.67 2.78 8.11
C ARG A 82 -15.31 2.58 7.44
N ALA A 83 -14.63 3.67 7.09
CA ALA A 83 -13.30 3.60 6.49
C ALA A 83 -12.31 2.87 7.42
N ALA A 84 -12.30 3.24 8.71
CA ALA A 84 -11.48 2.60 9.71
C ALA A 84 -11.79 1.10 9.84
N GLN A 85 -13.07 0.73 9.86
CA GLN A 85 -13.49 -0.67 9.93
C GLN A 85 -12.97 -1.47 8.73
N TYR A 86 -13.16 -0.98 7.51
CA TYR A 86 -12.73 -1.68 6.31
C TYR A 86 -11.21 -1.82 6.23
N PHE A 87 -10.45 -0.76 6.50
CA PHE A 87 -8.98 -0.86 6.48
C PHE A 87 -8.43 -1.75 7.59
N ARG A 88 -9.05 -1.74 8.78
CA ARG A 88 -8.70 -2.66 9.87
C ARG A 88 -8.93 -4.12 9.47
N GLN A 89 -10.08 -4.41 8.87
CA GLN A 89 -10.37 -5.75 8.38
C GLN A 89 -9.32 -6.21 7.37
N VAL A 90 -8.97 -5.37 6.40
CA VAL A 90 -7.95 -5.72 5.41
C VAL A 90 -6.58 -5.92 6.05
N SER A 91 -6.16 -5.05 6.97
CA SER A 91 -4.85 -5.18 7.61
C SER A 91 -4.72 -6.46 8.44
N GLN A 92 -5.82 -6.96 9.00
CA GLN A 92 -5.86 -8.19 9.79
C GLN A 92 -5.95 -9.45 8.91
N ASP A 93 -6.81 -9.43 7.89
CA ASP A 93 -7.23 -10.66 7.21
C ASP A 93 -6.45 -10.94 5.91
N THR A 94 -5.89 -9.92 5.26
CA THR A 94 -5.21 -10.12 3.97
C THR A 94 -3.97 -11.00 4.12
N THR A 95 -3.72 -11.88 3.15
CA THR A 95 -2.44 -12.60 3.05
C THR A 95 -1.39 -11.84 2.25
N SER A 96 -1.74 -10.71 1.63
CA SER A 96 -0.80 -9.90 0.86
C SER A 96 -0.09 -8.90 1.77
N SER A 97 1.23 -9.08 1.97
CA SER A 97 2.04 -8.14 2.75
C SER A 97 1.93 -6.71 2.21
N THR A 98 1.96 -6.55 0.88
CA THR A 98 1.80 -5.25 0.22
C THR A 98 0.44 -4.61 0.52
N LEU A 99 -0.66 -5.37 0.44
CA LEU A 99 -1.99 -4.83 0.73
C LEU A 99 -2.16 -4.53 2.22
N ARG A 100 -1.56 -5.34 3.10
CA ARG A 100 -1.55 -5.10 4.55
C ARG A 100 -0.88 -3.77 4.90
N VAL A 101 0.30 -3.50 4.32
CA VAL A 101 1.02 -2.22 4.49
C VAL A 101 0.13 -1.05 4.04
N GLN A 102 -0.51 -1.15 2.88
CA GLN A 102 -1.40 -0.11 2.37
C GLN A 102 -2.62 0.12 3.28
N ALA A 103 -3.20 -0.93 3.81
CA ALA A 103 -4.35 -0.85 4.71
C ALA A 103 -3.97 -0.20 6.05
N LEU A 104 -2.80 -0.55 6.61
CA LEU A 104 -2.27 0.08 7.82
C LEU A 104 -1.99 1.58 7.59
N HIS A 105 -1.36 1.93 6.46
CA HIS A 105 -1.15 3.33 6.09
C HIS A 105 -2.46 4.11 6.03
N ASN A 106 -3.47 3.59 5.30
CA ASN A 106 -4.75 4.26 5.16
C ASN A 106 -5.54 4.33 6.48
N LEU A 107 -5.45 3.30 7.33
CA LEU A 107 -6.03 3.34 8.67
C LEU A 107 -5.38 4.43 9.52
N GLY A 108 -4.05 4.62 9.40
CA GLY A 108 -3.33 5.74 10.00
C GLY A 108 -3.87 7.10 9.53
N MET A 109 -4.08 7.27 8.22
CA MET A 109 -4.69 8.49 7.68
C MET A 109 -6.10 8.74 8.21
N VAL A 110 -6.94 7.70 8.30
CA VAL A 110 -8.28 7.82 8.89
C VAL A 110 -8.20 8.27 10.34
N MET A 111 -7.28 7.72 11.13
CA MET A 111 -7.06 8.13 12.52
C MET A 111 -6.58 9.59 12.62
N VAL A 112 -5.75 10.07 11.70
CA VAL A 112 -5.41 11.50 11.61
C VAL A 112 -6.67 12.36 11.39
N ALA A 113 -7.55 11.94 10.47
CA ALA A 113 -8.80 12.66 10.19
C ALA A 113 -9.76 12.64 11.40
N LEU A 114 -9.74 11.57 12.19
CA LEU A 114 -10.46 11.44 13.47
C LEU A 114 -9.80 12.21 14.63
N LYS A 115 -8.64 12.86 14.40
CA LYS A 115 -7.82 13.53 15.42
C LYS A 115 -7.25 12.57 16.48
N GLU A 116 -7.16 11.28 16.17
CA GLU A 116 -6.56 10.24 17.00
C GLU A 116 -5.07 10.09 16.66
N ALA A 117 -4.26 11.08 17.06
CA ALA A 117 -2.87 11.18 16.64
C ALA A 117 -2.02 9.97 17.09
N GLU A 118 -2.19 9.48 18.31
CA GLU A 118 -1.43 8.33 18.80
C GLU A 118 -1.77 7.04 18.04
N GLY A 119 -3.06 6.81 17.77
CA GLY A 119 -3.52 5.70 16.95
C GLY A 119 -2.92 5.77 15.54
N ALA A 120 -2.96 6.95 14.93
CA ALA A 120 -2.36 7.17 13.62
C ALA A 120 -0.87 6.84 13.60
N ALA A 121 -0.12 7.32 14.60
CA ALA A 121 1.30 7.05 14.73
C ALA A 121 1.58 5.55 14.87
N HIS A 122 0.77 4.84 15.66
CA HIS A 122 0.88 3.39 15.80
C HIS A 122 0.66 2.67 14.47
N MET A 123 -0.36 3.02 13.69
CA MET A 123 -0.65 2.38 12.40
C MET A 123 0.46 2.62 11.36
N PHE A 124 0.99 3.83 11.27
CA PHE A 124 2.12 4.11 10.38
C PHE A 124 3.39 3.37 10.80
N LYS A 125 3.65 3.25 12.11
CA LYS A 125 4.77 2.44 12.62
C LYS A 125 4.62 0.97 12.26
N GLU A 126 3.42 0.40 12.38
CA GLU A 126 3.18 -1.00 11.96
C GLU A 126 3.35 -1.17 10.44
N ALA A 127 2.92 -0.20 9.62
CA ALA A 127 3.18 -0.24 8.19
C ALA A 127 4.69 -0.26 7.88
N LEU A 128 5.47 0.60 8.56
CA LEU A 128 6.94 0.67 8.41
C LEU A 128 7.66 -0.55 8.99
N ARG A 129 7.10 -1.21 10.01
CA ARG A 129 7.64 -2.47 10.53
C ARG A 129 7.55 -3.59 9.48
N LEU A 130 6.46 -3.60 8.70
CA LEU A 130 6.27 -4.58 7.62
C LEU A 130 7.04 -4.20 6.34
N ASN A 131 7.14 -2.91 6.04
CA ASN A 131 7.93 -2.39 4.92
C ASN A 131 8.65 -1.10 5.33
N PRO A 132 9.93 -1.18 5.76
CA PRO A 132 10.72 -0.02 6.17
C PRO A 132 10.89 1.04 5.08
N GLU A 133 10.77 0.65 3.80
CA GLU A 133 10.93 1.52 2.64
C GLU A 133 9.61 2.15 2.16
N ASP A 134 8.48 1.99 2.88
CA ASP A 134 7.23 2.67 2.54
C ASP A 134 7.31 4.17 2.83
N MET A 135 7.83 4.91 1.85
CA MET A 135 8.05 6.36 1.91
C MET A 135 6.77 7.13 2.26
N ARG A 136 5.59 6.62 1.89
CA ARG A 136 4.31 7.25 2.23
C ARG A 136 4.03 7.23 3.73
N SER A 137 4.14 6.07 4.38
CA SER A 137 3.96 5.97 5.84
C SER A 137 5.03 6.74 6.59
N LYS A 138 6.28 6.70 6.11
CA LYS A 138 7.37 7.49 6.70
C LYS A 138 7.06 8.99 6.67
N PHE A 139 6.72 9.52 5.50
CA PHE A 139 6.36 10.93 5.33
C PHE A 139 5.18 11.35 6.22
N HIS A 140 4.11 10.56 6.28
CA HIS A 140 2.93 10.88 7.10
C HIS A 140 3.23 10.80 8.60
N LEU A 141 4.04 9.85 9.04
CA LEU A 141 4.46 9.72 10.43
C LEU A 141 5.33 10.90 10.88
N GLU A 142 6.31 11.30 10.07
CA GLU A 142 7.15 12.48 10.32
C GLU A 142 6.29 13.74 10.43
N ARG A 143 5.37 13.95 9.47
CA ARG A 143 4.45 15.09 9.47
C ARG A 143 3.51 15.08 10.69
N LEU A 144 3.02 13.91 11.09
CA LEU A 144 2.14 13.74 12.24
C LEU A 144 2.85 14.16 13.54
N TYR A 145 4.08 13.69 13.76
CA TYR A 145 4.87 14.11 14.92
C TYR A 145 5.15 15.61 14.88
N HIS A 146 5.60 16.14 13.74
CA HIS A 146 6.01 17.54 13.63
C HIS A 146 4.85 18.53 13.80
N PHE A 147 3.69 18.29 13.18
CA PHE A 147 2.64 19.30 13.12
C PHE A 147 1.47 19.04 14.06
N VAL A 148 1.13 17.77 14.32
CA VAL A 148 -0.10 17.42 15.06
C VAL A 148 0.21 17.18 16.53
N MET A 149 1.18 16.31 16.82
CA MET A 149 1.48 15.96 18.21
C MET A 149 2.26 17.05 18.95
N GLN A 150 3.10 17.80 18.23
CA GLN A 150 3.80 18.97 18.81
C GLN A 150 2.85 20.11 19.16
N SER A 151 1.90 20.42 18.27
CA SER A 151 0.92 21.49 18.54
C SER A 151 -0.07 21.12 19.65
N GLN A 152 -0.35 19.83 19.84
CA GLN A 152 -1.27 19.34 20.87
C GLN A 152 -0.57 19.01 22.20
N GLY A 153 0.76 19.18 22.31
CA GLY A 153 1.51 18.81 23.52
C GLY A 153 1.49 17.30 23.84
N GLN A 154 1.15 16.45 22.87
CA GLN A 154 1.01 14.99 23.03
C GLN A 154 2.32 14.22 22.77
N LEU A 155 3.43 14.92 22.50
CA LEU A 155 4.73 14.29 22.32
C LEU A 155 5.36 13.95 23.67
N SER A 156 5.40 12.65 24.00
CA SER A 156 6.26 12.13 25.06
C SER A 156 7.71 11.94 24.55
N GLU A 157 8.68 11.91 25.46
CA GLU A 157 10.09 11.58 25.12
C GLU A 157 10.22 10.22 24.42
N ALA A 158 9.39 9.25 24.78
CA ALA A 158 9.36 7.93 24.14
C ALA A 158 8.84 8.02 22.68
N SER A 159 7.80 8.84 22.43
CA SER A 159 7.28 9.11 21.09
C SER A 159 8.33 9.81 20.21
N LEU A 160 9.12 10.72 20.81
CA LEU A 160 10.23 11.41 20.13
C LEU A 160 11.33 10.44 19.71
N GLN A 161 11.74 9.48 20.55
CA GLN A 161 12.75 8.47 20.19
C GLN A 161 12.28 7.54 19.07
N GLN A 162 10.97 7.33 18.94
CA GLN A 162 10.38 6.47 17.92
C GLN A 162 10.02 7.21 16.61
N ALA A 163 10.24 8.53 16.55
CA ALA A 163 9.99 9.30 15.33
C ALA A 163 11.02 8.97 14.23
N PRO A 164 10.60 8.79 12.97
CA PRO A 164 11.56 8.61 11.88
C PRO A 164 12.49 9.82 11.80
N GLY A 165 13.81 9.55 11.78
CA GLY A 165 14.84 10.60 11.74
C GLY A 165 15.40 11.08 13.09
N THR A 166 14.82 10.68 14.24
CA THR A 166 15.37 11.00 15.57
C THR A 166 16.28 9.92 16.14
N ALA A 167 16.49 8.82 15.41
CA ALA A 167 17.51 7.84 15.74
C ALA A 167 18.87 8.56 15.83
N LYS A 168 19.31 8.82 17.07
CA LYS A 168 20.66 9.31 17.35
C LYS A 168 21.62 8.44 16.55
N LYS A 169 22.39 9.06 15.67
CA LYS A 169 23.61 8.47 15.11
C LYS A 169 24.55 8.14 16.26
N GLN A 170 24.33 7.03 16.94
CA GLN A 170 25.27 6.45 17.89
C GLN A 170 26.31 5.72 17.04
N GLY A 171 27.47 6.36 16.87
CA GLY A 171 28.62 5.75 16.21
C GLY A 171 29.37 6.62 15.19
N GLN A 172 29.57 7.90 15.45
CA GLN A 172 30.71 8.60 14.85
C GLN A 172 31.17 9.72 15.79
N GLN A 173 32.11 9.37 16.68
CA GLN A 173 32.95 10.35 17.33
C GLN A 173 33.69 11.13 16.24
N PRO A 174 33.67 12.47 16.24
CA PRO A 174 34.64 13.24 15.49
C PRO A 174 36.00 12.97 16.12
N GLY A 175 36.91 12.34 15.37
CA GLY A 175 38.31 12.23 15.75
C GLY A 175 38.85 13.61 16.08
N ARG A 176 39.21 13.82 17.34
CA ARG A 176 40.00 14.97 17.77
C ARG A 176 41.44 14.70 17.41
N ASP A 177 41.83 14.93 16.16
CA ASP A 177 43.23 15.00 15.80
C ASP A 177 43.53 16.28 15.04
N GLY A 178 44.27 17.17 15.72
CA GLY A 178 45.24 18.04 15.09
C GLY A 178 44.79 19.45 14.72
N GLN A 179 44.67 20.35 15.71
CA GLN A 179 45.10 21.74 15.50
C GLN A 179 45.44 22.47 16.80
N GLY A 180 46.74 22.51 17.10
CA GLY A 180 47.42 23.55 17.88
C GLY A 180 48.84 23.63 17.34
N ARG A 181 49.15 24.60 16.46
CA ARG A 181 49.87 25.84 16.80
C ARG A 181 51.08 25.54 17.71
N GLY A 182 52.34 25.66 17.30
CA GLY A 182 52.93 26.63 16.39
C GLY A 182 54.03 27.38 17.15
N ASN A 183 55.25 27.30 16.62
CA ASN A 183 56.31 28.31 16.64
C ASN A 183 57.43 28.29 17.72
N ALA A 184 58.67 28.38 17.18
CA ALA A 184 59.95 28.89 17.74
C ALA A 184 60.51 28.19 19.00
N ASP A 185 61.80 28.05 19.28
CA ASP A 185 62.99 28.88 19.01
C ASP A 185 64.28 28.07 19.34
N LYS A 186 65.40 28.49 18.73
CA LYS A 186 66.83 28.34 19.05
C LYS A 186 67.38 27.22 19.98
N GLY A 187 68.31 26.44 19.41
CA GLY A 187 69.75 26.41 19.74
C GLY A 187 70.21 26.10 21.17
N ILE A 188 70.98 25.01 21.33
CA ILE A 188 72.41 24.94 21.71
C ILE A 188 73.02 23.71 21.02
#